data_AF-A0A2V9WP67-F1
#
_entry.id   AF-A0A2V9WP67-F1
#
_cell.length_a   1.000
_cell.length_b   1.000
_cell.length_c   1.000
_cell.angle_alpha   90.00
_cell.angle_beta   90.00
_cell.angle_gamma   90.00
#
_symmetry.space_group_name_H-M   'P 1'
#
loop_
_entity.id
_entity.type
_entity.pdbx_description
1 polymer ?
#
loop_
_entity_poly.entity_id
_entity_poly.type
_entity_poly.pdbx_seq_one_letter_code
_entity_poly.pdbx_strand_id
1 'polypeptide(L)'
;MEVDRDDPDQQSLLFWYPTVTAAAGQYVRSAVKVEGGGKSALDPNLPTTIKPYVNDDLPGVDIRISGITTVEAERTFWDKVVILHGLRRW
;
A
#
# COMPACT_ATOMS: atom_id res chain seq x y z
N MET A 1 -3.92 7.54 13.29
CA MET A 1 -3.34 6.24 12.89
C MET A 1 -3.27 5.36 14.11
N GLU A 2 -3.60 4.08 14.00
CA GLU A 2 -3.57 3.11 15.10
C GLU A 2 -3.11 1.74 14.62
N VAL A 3 -2.74 0.86 15.56
CA VAL A 3 -2.43 -0.55 15.25
C VAL A 3 -3.73 -1.29 14.97
N ASP A 4 -3.74 -2.12 13.93
CA ASP A 4 -4.84 -3.04 13.65
C ASP A 4 -4.83 -4.17 14.69
N ARG A 5 -5.81 -4.17 15.60
CA ARG A 5 -5.93 -5.20 16.65
C ARG A 5 -6.46 -6.53 16.12
N ASP A 6 -7.09 -6.52 14.95
CA ASP A 6 -7.65 -7.71 14.31
C ASP A 6 -6.61 -8.42 13.44
N ASP A 7 -5.42 -7.83 13.23
CA ASP A 7 -4.30 -8.46 12.55
C ASP A 7 -3.59 -9.45 13.50
N PRO A 8 -3.66 -10.77 13.25
CA PRO A 8 -3.03 -11.77 14.12
C PRO A 8 -1.52 -11.62 14.18
N ASP A 9 -0.89 -11.10 13.11
CA ASP A 9 0.55 -10.91 13.03
C ASP A 9 1.02 -9.59 13.65
N GLN A 10 0.08 -8.72 14.07
CA GLN A 10 0.33 -7.40 14.67
C GLN A 10 1.29 -6.53 13.84
N GLN A 11 1.18 -6.61 12.51
CA GLN A 11 2.05 -5.95 11.54
C GLN A 11 1.32 -4.90 10.70
N SER A 12 0.08 -4.62 11.05
CA SER A 12 -0.79 -3.73 10.30
C SER A 12 -1.10 -2.45 11.07
N LEU A 13 -1.11 -1.33 10.34
CA LEU A 13 -1.55 -0.02 10.82
C LEU A 13 -2.78 0.43 10.05
N LEU A 14 -3.72 1.08 10.73
CA LEU A 14 -4.89 1.70 10.14
C LEU A 14 -4.77 3.23 10.17
N PHE A 15 -4.83 3.83 8.98
CA PHE A 15 -4.93 5.28 8.80
C PHE A 15 -6.36 5.65 8.41
N TRP A 16 -7.12 6.16 9.38
CA TRP A 16 -8.48 6.64 9.17
C TRP A 16 -8.50 8.01 8.48
N TYR A 17 -9.34 8.17 7.47
CA TYR A 17 -9.52 9.45 6.77
C TYR A 17 -11.00 9.86 6.76
N PRO A 18 -11.31 11.17 6.82
CA PRO A 18 -12.67 11.64 6.72
C PRO A 18 -13.22 11.37 5.31
N THR A 19 -14.50 11.07 5.23
CA THR A 19 -15.21 10.83 3.97
C THR A 19 -16.49 11.63 3.98
N VAL A 20 -16.84 12.18 2.81
CA VAL A 20 -18.11 12.89 2.59
C VAL A 20 -19.14 12.01 1.90
N THR A 21 -18.77 10.80 1.49
CA THR A 21 -19.62 9.90 0.69
C THR A 21 -19.95 8.57 1.38
N ALA A 22 -19.30 8.21 2.48
CA ALA A 22 -19.58 6.93 3.13
C ALA A 22 -20.84 7.01 4.00
N ALA A 23 -21.82 6.17 3.68
CA ALA A 23 -22.89 5.83 4.60
C ALA A 23 -22.40 4.79 5.63
N ALA A 24 -23.04 4.74 6.80
CA ALA A 24 -22.75 3.71 7.79
C ALA A 24 -22.95 2.30 7.18
N GLY A 25 -21.99 1.40 7.39
CA GLY A 25 -22.08 0.00 6.95
C GLY A 25 -21.62 -0.30 5.51
N GLN A 26 -20.91 0.61 4.84
CA GLN A 26 -20.35 0.34 3.51
C GLN A 26 -19.22 -0.71 3.54
N TYR A 27 -19.13 -1.49 2.46
CA TYR A 27 -18.11 -2.53 2.25
C TYR A 27 -16.68 -1.99 2.32
N VAL A 28 -16.44 -0.78 1.79
CA VAL A 28 -15.14 -0.11 1.84
C VAL A 28 -15.10 0.82 3.06
N ARG A 29 -14.23 0.50 4.03
CA ARG A 29 -13.97 1.36 5.18
C ARG A 29 -13.15 2.58 4.76
N SER A 30 -13.39 3.73 5.38
CA SER A 30 -12.58 4.94 5.19
C SER A 30 -11.26 4.88 5.98
N ALA A 31 -10.50 3.82 5.71
CA ALA A 31 -9.19 3.58 6.27
C ALA A 31 -8.25 3.06 5.18
N VAL A 32 -7.00 3.48 5.25
CA VAL A 32 -5.89 2.82 4.54
C VAL A 32 -5.24 1.84 5.53
N LYS A 33 -5.21 0.56 5.18
CA LYS A 33 -4.45 -0.47 5.90
C LYS A 33 -3.04 -0.51 5.34
N VAL A 34 -2.04 -0.32 6.20
CA VAL A 34 -0.62 -0.40 5.86
C VAL A 34 -0.07 -1.68 6.49
N GLU A 35 0.37 -2.62 5.67
CA GLU A 35 0.85 -3.93 6.11
C GLU A 35 2.38 -4.00 6.01
N GLY A 36 3.04 -4.17 7.16
CA GLY A 36 4.49 -4.29 7.26
C GLY A 36 5.05 -5.69 6.93
N GLY A 37 4.24 -6.58 6.34
CA GLY A 37 4.53 -8.01 6.16
C GLY A 37 5.61 -8.33 5.11
N GLY A 38 6.05 -7.35 4.30
CA GLY A 38 7.09 -7.53 3.27
C GLY A 38 8.52 -7.63 3.81
N LYS A 39 8.75 -8.33 4.92
CA LYS A 39 10.00 -8.29 5.70
C LYS A 39 11.25 -8.87 5.01
N SER A 40 11.15 -9.49 3.83
CA SER A 40 12.27 -10.26 3.25
C SER A 40 12.54 -10.02 1.75
N ALA A 41 12.09 -8.92 1.16
CA ALA A 41 12.06 -8.83 -0.30
C ALA A 41 12.11 -7.41 -0.88
N LEU A 42 12.79 -6.46 -0.22
CA LEU A 42 12.94 -5.14 -0.82
C LEU A 42 13.93 -5.14 -2.00
N ASP A 43 14.79 -6.16 -2.14
CA ASP A 43 15.75 -6.22 -3.24
C ASP A 43 15.30 -7.15 -4.38
N PRO A 44 15.53 -6.76 -5.65
CA PRO A 44 15.96 -5.44 -6.08
C PRO A 44 14.84 -4.38 -5.92
N ASN A 45 15.22 -3.16 -5.54
CA ASN A 45 14.36 -1.97 -5.49
C ASN A 45 14.96 -0.83 -6.31
N LEU A 46 14.09 0.12 -6.64
CA LEU A 46 14.47 1.40 -7.21
C LEU A 46 13.72 2.55 -6.51
N PRO A 47 14.29 3.76 -6.49
CA PRO A 47 13.55 4.96 -6.12
C PRO A 47 12.56 5.33 -7.24
N THR A 48 11.30 5.55 -6.88
CA THR A 48 10.22 5.92 -7.80
C THR A 48 9.60 7.25 -7.39
N THR A 49 9.17 8.03 -8.38
CA THR A 49 8.29 9.18 -8.16
C THR A 49 6.83 8.75 -8.26
N ILE A 50 6.08 8.92 -7.18
CA ILE A 50 4.63 8.67 -7.16
C ILE A 50 3.92 9.97 -7.51
N LYS A 51 3.05 9.90 -8.53
CA LYS A 51 2.13 10.98 -8.90
C LYS A 51 0.71 10.57 -8.50
N PRO A 52 0.12 11.19 -7.47
CA PRO A 52 -1.29 10.97 -7.14
C PRO A 52 -2.20 11.33 -8.31
N TYR A 53 -3.31 10.64 -8.51
CA TYR A 53 -4.25 10.94 -9.61
C TYR A 53 -4.76 12.39 -9.55
N VAL A 54 -5.10 12.87 -8.35
CA VAL A 54 -5.59 14.25 -8.13
C VAL A 54 -4.55 15.33 -8.46
N ASN A 55 -3.28 14.97 -8.68
CA ASN A 55 -2.26 15.93 -9.09
C ASN A 55 -2.59 16.59 -10.44
N ASP A 56 -3.29 15.90 -11.34
CA ASP A 56 -3.69 16.48 -12.63
C ASP A 56 -4.87 17.46 -12.51
N ASP A 57 -5.60 17.38 -11.40
CA ASP A 57 -6.78 18.22 -11.11
C ASP A 57 -6.45 19.42 -10.21
N LEU A 58 -5.20 19.55 -9.75
CA LEU A 58 -4.73 20.61 -8.84
C LEU A 58 -3.82 21.60 -9.58
N PRO A 59 -4.39 22.56 -10.34
CA PRO A 59 -3.59 23.55 -11.03
C PRO A 59 -2.76 24.37 -10.04
N GLY A 60 -1.45 24.48 -10.31
CA GLY A 60 -0.53 25.28 -9.50
C GLY A 60 -0.01 24.61 -8.23
N VAL A 61 -0.38 23.35 -7.96
CA VAL A 61 0.18 22.58 -6.84
C VAL A 61 0.73 21.26 -7.35
N ASP A 62 2.04 21.07 -7.20
CA ASP A 62 2.70 19.79 -7.49
C ASP A 62 2.81 18.96 -6.22
N ILE A 63 2.06 17.85 -6.17
CA ILE A 63 2.02 16.92 -5.03
C ILE A 63 2.69 15.59 -5.36
N ARG A 64 3.53 15.54 -6.40
CA ARG A 64 4.40 14.38 -6.67
C ARG A 64 5.39 14.18 -5.53
N ILE A 65 5.62 12.92 -5.18
CA ILE A 65 6.58 12.54 -4.13
C ILE A 65 7.67 11.69 -4.77
N SER A 66 8.92 12.16 -4.73
CA SER A 66 10.08 11.46 -5.26
C SER A 66 10.84 10.68 -4.19
N GLY A 67 11.72 9.78 -4.62
CA GLY A 67 12.60 9.03 -3.71
C GLY A 67 11.89 7.94 -2.91
N ILE A 68 10.69 7.51 -3.33
CA ILE A 68 9.99 6.40 -2.68
C ILE A 68 10.64 5.08 -3.09
N THR A 69 11.16 4.33 -2.13
CA THR A 69 11.68 2.98 -2.39
C THR A 69 10.56 2.05 -2.82
N THR A 70 10.65 1.51 -4.03
CA THR A 70 9.70 0.55 -4.59
C THR A 70 10.44 -0.69 -5.07
N VAL A 71 9.86 -1.87 -4.84
CA VAL A 71 10.37 -3.12 -5.40
C VAL A 71 10.28 -3.07 -6.92
N GLU A 72 11.30 -3.60 -7.61
CA GLU A 72 11.27 -3.70 -9.07
C GLU A 72 10.06 -4.50 -9.56
N ALA A 73 9.52 -4.10 -10.72
CA ALA A 73 8.33 -4.73 -11.29
C ALA A 73 8.55 -6.23 -11.58
N GLU A 74 9.74 -6.60 -12.08
CA GLU A 74 10.10 -8.00 -12.33
C GLU A 74 10.11 -8.83 -11.05
N ARG A 75 10.69 -8.28 -9.97
CA ARG A 75 10.67 -8.93 -8.66
C ARG A 75 9.24 -9.14 -8.15
N THR A 76 8.41 -8.10 -8.24
CA THR A 76 6.99 -8.16 -7.86
C THR A 76 6.22 -9.20 -8.67
N PHE A 77 6.49 -9.30 -9.98
CA PHE A 77 5.87 -10.30 -10.84
C PHE A 77 6.17 -11.71 -10.36
N TRP A 78 7.45 -12.03 -10.11
CA TRP A 78 7.84 -13.36 -9.65
C TRP A 78 7.31 -13.68 -8.26
N ASP A 79 7.31 -12.73 -7.32
CA ASP A 79 6.69 -12.95 -6.00
C ASP A 79 5.19 -13.27 -6.14
N LYS A 80 4.46 -12.55 -7.01
CA LYS A 80 3.04 -12.84 -7.28
C LYS A 80 2.83 -14.21 -7.92
N VAL A 81 3.68 -14.61 -8.86
CA VAL A 81 3.65 -15.96 -9.47
C VAL A 81 3.86 -17.04 -8.41
N VAL A 82 4.87 -16.88 -7.55
CA VAL A 82 5.19 -17.81 -6.47
C VAL A 82 4.03 -17.93 -5.46
N ILE A 83 3.45 -16.80 -5.04
CA ILE A 83 2.29 -16.77 -4.13
C ILE A 83 1.11 -17.51 -4.76
N LEU A 84 0.77 -17.21 -6.01
CA LEU A 84 -0.37 -17.82 -6.71
C LEU A 84 -0.25 -19.34 -6.85
N HIS A 85 0.97 -19.85 -6.96
CA HIS A 85 1.25 -21.28 -7.17
C HIS A 85 1.67 -22.03 -5.89
N GLY A 86 1.55 -21.38 -4.72
CA GLY A 86 1.69 -22.04 -3.42
C GLY A 86 3.06 -22.66 -3.13
N LEU A 87 4.10 -22.24 -3.84
CA LEU A 87 5.46 -22.78 -3.67
C LEU A 87 6.12 -22.35 -2.34
N ARG A 88 5.49 -21.43 -1.60
CA ARG A 88 5.88 -21.04 -0.24
C ARG A 88 4.67 -21.15 0.70
N ARG A 89 4.72 -22.10 1.62
CA ARG A 89 3.91 -22.07 2.85
C ARG A 89 4.69 -21.25 3.88
N TRP A 90 4.10 -20.16 4.34
CA TRP A 90 4.58 -19.37 5.49
C TRP A 90 3.83 -19.83 6.74
#